data_AF-A0A955DBU4-F1
#
_entry.id   AF-A0A955DBU4-F1
#
_cell.length_a   1.000
_cell.length_b   1.000
_cell.length_c   1.000
_cell.angle_alpha   90.00
_cell.angle_beta   90.00
_cell.angle_gamma   90.00
#
_symmetry.space_group_name_H-M   'P 1'
#
loop_
_entity.id
_entity.type
_entity.pdbx_description
1 polymer ?
#
loop_
_entity_poly.entity_id
_entity_poly.type
_entity_poly.pdbx_seq_one_letter_code
_entity_poly.pdbx_strand_id
1 'polypeptide(L)'
;MPIRPNRAACSLVVGLLLTTGAAADSVDAQFVGVGLGRNVSITYDGSSFGVFAGQLIHHIDTGGGPVDGLTTGDYTTFCTELSQMVATSVSPFEVVGLEEAPNSAPMSAVRAAAVRDLFAYAGSMPYATESTGANRDFAAAFQLAIWEVVTEYNGAAADLDLGSGTFAASGLYASTYHGGGIGAAVTDLFGAIGIGNEVPGLRAISNFAAQDQLVMIPLPAPILLGILGLAGLAWHQRMQARRYEPASE
;
A
#
# COMPACT_ATOMS: atom_id res chain seq x y z
N MET A 1 41.47 3.95 70.90
CA MET A 1 41.89 3.68 69.50
C MET A 1 40.64 3.71 68.63
N PRO A 2 40.48 4.68 67.70
CA PRO A 2 39.27 4.81 66.87
C PRO A 2 39.52 4.27 65.44
N ILE A 3 38.60 3.47 64.89
CA ILE A 3 38.60 3.03 63.48
C ILE A 3 37.14 3.06 62.98
N ARG A 4 36.70 4.23 62.49
CA ARG A 4 36.38 4.62 61.08
C ARG A 4 35.02 4.12 60.53
N PRO A 5 34.14 5.02 60.03
CA PRO A 5 32.85 4.67 59.44
C PRO A 5 32.94 4.33 57.94
N ASN A 6 32.14 3.36 57.51
CA ASN A 6 31.97 2.96 56.11
C ASN A 6 31.22 4.03 55.32
N ARG A 7 31.85 4.53 54.25
CA ARG A 7 31.23 5.42 53.27
C ARG A 7 30.63 4.59 52.15
N ALA A 8 29.30 4.57 52.04
CA ALA A 8 28.59 4.06 50.88
C ALA A 8 28.77 5.04 49.70
N ALA A 9 29.42 4.56 48.63
CA ALA A 9 29.58 5.30 47.39
C ALA A 9 28.32 5.10 46.53
N CYS A 10 27.54 6.17 46.36
CA CYS A 10 26.41 6.23 45.44
C CYS A 10 26.97 6.48 44.03
N SER A 11 26.96 5.47 43.15
CA SER A 11 27.38 5.62 41.76
C SER A 11 26.20 6.09 40.91
N LEU A 12 26.28 7.35 40.44
CA LEU A 12 25.33 7.94 39.49
C LEU A 12 25.71 7.48 38.08
N VAL A 13 24.92 6.60 37.47
CA VAL A 13 25.06 6.22 36.05
C VAL A 13 24.33 7.27 35.22
N VAL A 14 25.08 8.09 34.48
CA VAL A 14 24.54 9.04 33.50
C VAL A 14 24.39 8.29 32.17
N GLY A 15 23.15 7.96 31.79
CA GLY A 15 22.83 7.39 30.49
C GLY A 15 22.84 8.46 29.42
N LEU A 16 23.79 8.36 28.48
CA LEU A 16 23.87 9.20 27.29
C LEU A 16 22.79 8.74 26.30
N LEU A 17 21.67 9.47 26.18
CA LEU A 17 20.68 9.26 25.12
C LEU A 17 21.29 9.71 23.79
N LEU A 18 21.78 8.75 23.00
CA LEU A 18 22.05 8.97 21.59
C LEU A 18 20.71 9.02 20.86
N THR A 19 20.24 10.22 20.53
CA THR A 19 19.15 10.41 19.58
C THR A 19 19.66 10.02 18.19
N THR A 20 19.42 8.79 17.78
CA THR A 20 19.54 8.41 16.38
C THR A 20 18.41 9.12 15.64
N GLY A 21 18.74 10.07 14.77
CA GLY A 21 17.75 10.58 13.81
C GLY A 21 17.35 9.40 12.93
N ALA A 22 16.05 9.06 12.92
CA ALA A 22 15.53 8.14 11.92
C ALA A 22 15.72 8.83 10.56
N ALA A 23 16.64 8.34 9.74
CA ALA A 23 16.66 8.72 8.33
C ALA A 23 15.40 8.12 7.71
N ALA A 24 14.58 8.93 7.05
CA ALA A 24 13.49 8.44 6.22
C ALA A 24 14.11 7.57 5.12
N ASP A 25 13.56 6.37 4.92
CA ASP A 25 14.00 5.48 3.86
C ASP A 25 13.52 6.11 2.54
N SER A 26 14.46 6.43 1.65
CA SER A 26 14.15 7.19 0.42
C SER A 26 14.57 6.41 -0.82
N VAL A 27 13.81 6.62 -1.89
CA VAL A 27 14.08 6.08 -3.22
C VAL A 27 14.05 7.20 -4.24
N ASP A 28 14.77 7.06 -5.33
CA ASP A 28 14.59 7.92 -6.49
C ASP A 28 13.52 7.30 -7.38
N ALA A 29 12.44 8.03 -7.67
CA ALA A 29 11.37 7.54 -8.54
C ALA A 29 11.16 8.45 -9.75
N GLN A 30 10.79 7.84 -10.87
CA GLN A 30 10.43 8.52 -12.11
C GLN A 30 9.21 7.85 -12.73
N PHE A 31 8.20 8.64 -13.09
CA PHE A 31 7.09 8.18 -13.92
C PHE A 31 7.58 7.89 -15.34
N VAL A 32 7.42 6.64 -15.78
CA VAL A 32 7.89 6.18 -17.10
C VAL A 32 6.77 5.80 -18.05
N GLY A 33 5.52 5.73 -17.57
CA GLY A 33 4.37 5.50 -18.44
C GLY A 33 3.12 5.03 -17.70
N VAL A 34 2.12 4.64 -18.48
CA VAL A 34 0.86 4.07 -17.97
C VAL A 34 0.70 2.63 -18.42
N GLY A 35 0.00 1.83 -17.61
CA GLY A 35 -0.43 0.48 -17.93
C GLY A 35 -1.91 0.41 -18.33
N LEU A 36 -2.64 -0.54 -17.75
CA LEU A 36 -4.07 -0.71 -17.95
C LEU A 36 -4.87 0.39 -17.24
N GLY A 37 -5.87 0.92 -17.94
CA GLY A 37 -6.77 1.94 -17.41
C GLY A 37 -7.64 2.58 -18.49
N ARG A 38 -8.36 3.65 -18.08
CA ARG A 38 -9.30 4.42 -18.89
C ARG A 38 -9.10 5.92 -18.68
N ASN A 39 -9.33 6.68 -19.74
CA ASN A 39 -9.55 8.12 -19.59
C ASN A 39 -10.98 8.33 -19.09
N VAL A 40 -11.12 9.02 -17.99
CA VAL A 40 -12.40 9.31 -17.32
C VAL A 40 -12.52 10.81 -17.06
N SER A 41 -13.74 11.29 -16.87
CA SER A 41 -13.98 12.67 -16.43
C SER A 41 -14.28 12.64 -14.95
N ILE A 42 -13.48 13.36 -14.17
CA ILE A 42 -13.68 13.52 -12.73
C ILE A 42 -14.03 14.96 -12.39
N THR A 43 -14.61 15.14 -11.21
CA THR A 43 -14.73 16.42 -10.51
C THR A 43 -13.97 16.28 -9.21
N TYR A 44 -13.10 17.23 -8.91
CA TYR A 44 -12.38 17.33 -7.65
C TYR A 44 -12.38 18.77 -7.16
N ASP A 45 -12.86 18.99 -5.94
CA ASP A 45 -12.99 20.33 -5.32
C ASP A 45 -13.69 21.36 -6.24
N GLY A 46 -14.81 20.93 -6.83
CA GLY A 46 -15.62 21.75 -7.73
C GLY A 46 -15.08 21.95 -9.15
N SER A 47 -13.90 21.42 -9.47
CA SER A 47 -13.28 21.50 -10.80
C SER A 47 -13.39 20.19 -11.57
N SER A 48 -13.90 20.21 -12.80
CA SER A 48 -14.01 19.02 -13.64
C SER A 48 -12.95 18.96 -14.73
N PHE A 49 -12.31 17.80 -14.89
CA PHE A 49 -11.26 17.58 -15.88
C PHE A 49 -11.12 16.09 -16.25
N GLY A 50 -10.49 15.84 -17.40
CA GLY A 50 -10.20 14.49 -17.87
C GLY A 50 -8.88 13.98 -17.31
N VAL A 51 -8.87 12.74 -16.81
CA VAL A 51 -7.68 12.08 -16.26
C VAL A 51 -7.59 10.64 -16.74
N PHE A 52 -6.37 10.09 -16.73
CA PHE A 52 -6.18 8.66 -16.82
C PHE A 52 -6.37 8.03 -15.43
N ALA A 53 -7.33 7.12 -15.29
CA ALA A 53 -7.52 6.29 -14.10
C ALA A 53 -7.04 4.87 -14.40
N GLY A 54 -6.05 4.40 -13.65
CA GLY A 54 -5.51 3.05 -13.78
C GLY A 54 -4.06 2.94 -13.31
N GLN A 55 -3.35 1.96 -13.86
CA GLN A 55 -1.96 1.66 -13.56
C GLN A 55 -1.03 2.78 -14.02
N LEU A 56 -0.26 3.34 -13.08
CA LEU A 56 0.89 4.17 -13.38
C LEU A 56 2.16 3.31 -13.27
N ILE A 57 3.16 3.56 -14.09
CA ILE A 57 4.43 2.84 -14.07
C ILE A 57 5.52 3.80 -13.62
N HIS A 58 6.16 3.47 -12.51
CA HIS A 58 7.29 4.21 -11.98
C HIS A 58 8.54 3.34 -12.01
N HIS A 59 9.63 3.88 -12.54
CA HIS A 59 10.96 3.34 -12.28
C HIS A 59 11.40 3.83 -10.91
N ILE A 60 11.71 2.91 -10.01
CA ILE A 60 12.21 3.17 -8.67
C ILE A 60 13.67 2.72 -8.63
N ASP A 61 14.56 3.59 -8.17
CA ASP A 61 15.97 3.28 -7.88
C ASP A 61 16.24 3.43 -6.38
N THR A 62 16.78 2.37 -5.79
CA THR A 62 17.08 2.29 -4.36
C THR A 62 18.56 2.50 -4.04
N GLY A 63 19.37 2.94 -5.01
CA GLY A 63 20.76 3.35 -4.79
C GLY A 63 21.73 2.21 -4.45
N GLY A 64 21.37 0.96 -4.77
CA GLY A 64 22.27 -0.20 -4.66
C GLY A 64 21.92 -1.23 -3.59
N GLY A 65 20.83 -1.06 -2.84
CA GLY A 65 20.30 -2.05 -1.89
C GLY A 65 18.80 -1.87 -1.63
N PRO A 66 18.08 -2.85 -1.06
CA PRO A 66 16.65 -2.71 -0.82
C PRO A 66 16.32 -1.64 0.23
N VAL A 67 15.23 -0.89 -0.01
CA VAL A 67 14.68 0.17 0.87
C VAL A 67 13.26 -0.24 1.24
N ASP A 68 13.01 -0.56 2.52
CA ASP A 68 11.77 -1.19 3.02
C ASP A 68 11.27 -2.40 2.18
N GLY A 69 12.21 -3.11 1.52
CA GLY A 69 11.92 -4.24 0.63
C GLY A 69 11.70 -3.88 -0.84
N LEU A 70 11.58 -2.59 -1.21
CA LEU A 70 11.68 -2.14 -2.60
C LEU A 70 13.08 -2.44 -3.15
N THR A 71 13.16 -2.70 -4.45
CA THR A 71 14.42 -2.92 -5.18
C THR A 71 14.41 -2.06 -6.44
N THR A 72 15.57 -1.73 -7.00
CA THR A 72 15.61 -1.00 -8.28
C THR A 72 14.84 -1.75 -9.39
N GLY A 73 13.88 -1.08 -10.03
CA GLY A 73 13.06 -1.66 -11.09
C GLY A 73 11.78 -0.87 -11.39
N ASP A 74 10.99 -1.38 -12.33
CA ASP A 74 9.71 -0.78 -12.70
C ASP A 74 8.57 -1.37 -11.87
N TYR A 75 7.77 -0.49 -11.28
CA TYR A 75 6.63 -0.84 -10.43
C TYR A 75 5.34 -0.29 -11.02
N THR A 76 4.30 -1.11 -10.97
CA THR A 76 2.92 -0.63 -11.13
C THR A 76 2.48 0.02 -9.82
N THR A 77 2.06 1.26 -9.90
CA THR A 77 1.61 2.07 -8.77
C THR A 77 0.22 2.66 -9.02
N PHE A 78 -0.41 3.13 -7.94
CA PHE A 78 -1.69 3.81 -7.98
C PHE A 78 -1.61 5.12 -7.21
N CYS A 79 -2.15 6.17 -7.80
CA CYS A 79 -2.10 7.52 -7.25
C CYS A 79 -3.01 7.67 -6.03
N THR A 80 -2.56 8.40 -4.99
CA THR A 80 -3.40 8.85 -3.87
C THR A 80 -3.79 10.33 -3.95
N GLU A 81 -3.20 11.12 -4.84
CA GLU A 81 -3.35 12.58 -4.85
C GLU A 81 -3.78 13.17 -6.20
N LEU A 82 -4.92 13.85 -6.23
CA LEU A 82 -5.45 14.49 -7.45
C LEU A 82 -4.95 15.93 -7.66
N SER A 83 -4.38 16.57 -6.63
CA SER A 83 -3.94 17.97 -6.67
C SER A 83 -2.55 18.16 -7.28
N GLN A 84 -1.78 17.08 -7.46
CA GLN A 84 -0.43 17.11 -7.98
C GLN A 84 -0.26 16.26 -9.24
N MET A 85 0.80 16.52 -9.99
CA MET A 85 1.20 15.75 -11.17
C MET A 85 2.28 14.74 -10.83
N VAL A 86 2.38 13.66 -11.62
CA VAL A 86 3.46 12.68 -11.52
C VAL A 86 4.83 13.29 -11.85
N ALA A 87 5.89 12.80 -11.20
CA ALA A 87 7.26 13.23 -11.47
C ALA A 87 7.82 12.59 -12.75
N THR A 88 7.91 13.35 -13.84
CA THR A 88 8.45 12.84 -15.13
C THR A 88 9.98 12.80 -15.17
N SER A 89 10.66 13.44 -14.22
CA SER A 89 12.10 13.34 -13.98
C SER A 89 12.36 12.59 -12.68
N VAL A 90 13.51 11.91 -12.61
CA VAL A 90 13.99 11.28 -11.37
C VAL A 90 13.95 12.27 -10.22
N SER A 91 13.21 11.93 -9.17
CA SER A 91 12.99 12.75 -7.99
C SER A 91 13.03 11.88 -6.74
N PRO A 92 13.50 12.38 -5.60
CA PRO A 92 13.53 11.61 -4.37
C PRO A 92 12.13 11.49 -3.76
N PHE A 93 11.71 10.29 -3.37
CA PHE A 93 10.48 10.02 -2.63
C PHE A 93 10.83 9.35 -1.31
N GLU A 94 10.05 9.65 -0.28
CA GLU A 94 10.11 8.94 1.00
C GLU A 94 9.21 7.70 0.94
N VAL A 95 9.70 6.55 1.41
CA VAL A 95 8.89 5.35 1.59
C VAL A 95 8.22 5.43 2.96
N VAL A 96 6.90 5.54 2.97
CA VAL A 96 6.11 5.84 4.16
C VAL A 96 4.95 4.87 4.36
N GLY A 97 4.36 4.91 5.56
CA GLY A 97 3.10 4.24 5.85
C GLY A 97 1.96 4.81 4.99
N LEU A 98 0.87 4.06 4.85
CA LEU A 98 -0.30 4.55 4.09
C LEU A 98 -0.90 5.79 4.75
N GLU A 99 -0.89 5.81 6.06
CA GLU A 99 -1.40 6.89 6.92
C GLU A 99 -0.67 8.23 6.71
N GLU A 100 0.50 8.22 6.07
CA GLU A 100 1.32 9.40 5.80
C GLU A 100 1.11 9.97 4.39
N ALA A 101 0.44 9.22 3.52
CA ALA A 101 0.10 9.65 2.16
C ALA A 101 -1.40 9.98 2.05
N PRO A 102 -1.81 10.89 1.15
CA PRO A 102 -0.95 11.81 0.43
C PRO A 102 -0.34 12.87 1.36
N ASN A 103 0.85 13.36 1.04
CA ASN A 103 1.56 14.32 1.88
C ASN A 103 0.76 15.59 2.18
N SER A 104 -0.04 16.08 1.22
CA SER A 104 -0.83 17.30 1.39
C SER A 104 -2.00 17.13 2.37
N ALA A 105 -2.51 15.90 2.50
CA ALA A 105 -3.64 15.56 3.35
C ALA A 105 -3.54 14.08 3.79
N PRO A 106 -2.66 13.76 4.76
CA PRO A 106 -2.38 12.38 5.14
C PRO A 106 -3.64 11.60 5.53
N MET A 107 -3.70 10.34 5.08
CA MET A 107 -4.84 9.48 5.37
C MET A 107 -5.01 9.26 6.87
N SER A 108 -6.27 9.30 7.34
CA SER A 108 -6.58 8.77 8.67
C SER A 108 -6.36 7.26 8.70
N ALA A 109 -6.19 6.68 9.89
CA ALA A 109 -6.11 5.22 10.05
C ALA A 109 -7.31 4.48 9.42
N VAL A 110 -8.49 5.12 9.43
CA VAL A 110 -9.71 4.57 8.81
C VAL A 110 -9.61 4.53 7.29
N ARG A 111 -9.07 5.59 6.65
CA ARG A 111 -8.85 5.63 5.19
C ARG A 111 -7.75 4.66 4.78
N ALA A 112 -6.63 4.64 5.50
CA ALA A 112 -5.55 3.71 5.24
C ALA A 112 -6.02 2.24 5.35
N ALA A 113 -6.85 1.91 6.36
CA ALA A 113 -7.46 0.59 6.50
C ALA A 113 -8.39 0.26 5.32
N ALA A 114 -9.23 1.19 4.88
CA ALA A 114 -10.09 0.99 3.72
C ALA A 114 -9.29 0.76 2.43
N VAL A 115 -8.19 1.50 2.21
CA VAL A 115 -7.28 1.24 1.09
C VAL A 115 -6.69 -0.16 1.18
N ARG A 116 -6.25 -0.63 2.37
CA ARG A 116 -5.79 -2.02 2.54
C ARG A 116 -6.87 -3.03 2.19
N ASP A 117 -8.12 -2.80 2.58
CA ASP A 117 -9.25 -3.66 2.22
C ASP A 117 -9.48 -3.73 0.70
N LEU A 118 -9.36 -2.60 -0.02
CA LEU A 118 -9.42 -2.57 -1.48
C LEU A 118 -8.34 -3.46 -2.10
N PHE A 119 -7.08 -3.33 -1.66
CA PHE A 119 -5.98 -4.15 -2.16
C PHE A 119 -6.14 -5.63 -1.80
N ALA A 120 -6.61 -5.94 -0.59
CA ALA A 120 -6.85 -7.31 -0.14
C ALA A 120 -7.92 -8.00 -0.98
N TYR A 121 -9.04 -7.31 -1.24
CA TYR A 121 -10.12 -7.82 -2.09
C TYR A 121 -9.67 -7.97 -3.55
N ALA A 122 -9.00 -6.95 -4.09
CA ALA A 122 -8.61 -6.93 -5.48
C ALA A 122 -7.50 -7.96 -5.79
N GLY A 123 -6.67 -8.31 -4.81
CA GLY A 123 -5.58 -9.26 -4.97
C GLY A 123 -4.63 -8.86 -6.10
N SER A 124 -4.44 -9.76 -7.08
CA SER A 124 -3.60 -9.49 -8.25
C SER A 124 -4.31 -8.78 -9.40
N MET A 125 -5.63 -8.59 -9.35
CA MET A 125 -6.41 -8.03 -10.46
C MET A 125 -5.97 -6.61 -10.89
N PRO A 126 -5.62 -5.68 -9.97
CA PRO A 126 -5.12 -4.37 -10.36
C PRO A 126 -3.80 -4.43 -11.15
N TYR A 127 -3.07 -5.55 -11.06
CA TYR A 127 -1.76 -5.78 -11.68
C TYR A 127 -1.83 -6.68 -12.93
N ALA A 128 -3.04 -6.92 -13.45
CA ALA A 128 -3.19 -7.64 -14.69
C ALA A 128 -2.38 -6.97 -15.81
N THR A 129 -1.76 -7.77 -16.67
CA THR A 129 -0.95 -7.30 -17.81
C THR A 129 -1.66 -7.49 -19.14
N GLU A 130 -2.66 -8.37 -19.21
CA GLU A 130 -3.45 -8.59 -20.41
C GLU A 130 -4.41 -7.42 -20.66
N SER A 131 -4.30 -6.78 -21.82
CA SER A 131 -5.08 -5.59 -22.17
C SER A 131 -6.50 -5.91 -22.67
N THR A 132 -7.26 -6.65 -21.86
CA THR A 132 -8.68 -6.90 -22.11
C THR A 132 -9.54 -5.70 -21.72
N GLY A 133 -10.77 -5.63 -22.25
CA GLY A 133 -11.75 -4.61 -21.84
C GLY A 133 -11.96 -4.62 -20.33
N ALA A 134 -12.27 -5.80 -19.77
CA ALA A 134 -12.50 -6.00 -18.34
C ALA A 134 -11.31 -5.61 -17.46
N ASN A 135 -10.08 -5.99 -17.83
CA ASN A 135 -8.90 -5.63 -17.02
C ASN A 135 -8.64 -4.12 -17.00
N ARG A 136 -8.85 -3.45 -18.14
CA ARG A 136 -8.73 -1.98 -18.21
C ARG A 136 -9.84 -1.27 -17.43
N ASP A 137 -11.06 -1.80 -17.44
CA ASP A 137 -12.17 -1.26 -16.64
C ASP A 137 -11.94 -1.47 -15.15
N PHE A 138 -11.44 -2.65 -14.75
CA PHE A 138 -11.10 -2.94 -13.37
C PHE A 138 -9.95 -2.06 -12.86
N ALA A 139 -8.87 -1.88 -13.63
CA ALA A 139 -7.78 -0.99 -13.24
C ALA A 139 -8.26 0.46 -13.05
N ALA A 140 -9.15 0.95 -13.92
CA ALA A 140 -9.76 2.26 -13.77
C ALA A 140 -10.67 2.35 -12.53
N ALA A 141 -11.52 1.34 -12.32
CA ALA A 141 -12.37 1.24 -11.13
C ALA A 141 -11.55 1.24 -9.83
N PHE A 142 -10.44 0.52 -9.80
CA PHE A 142 -9.55 0.45 -8.66
C PHE A 142 -8.93 1.81 -8.33
N GLN A 143 -8.43 2.54 -9.33
CA GLN A 143 -7.89 3.89 -9.14
C GLN A 143 -8.97 4.89 -8.68
N LEU A 144 -10.19 4.81 -9.22
CA LEU A 144 -11.31 5.65 -8.80
C LEU A 144 -11.72 5.35 -7.34
N ALA A 145 -11.75 4.08 -6.96
CA ALA A 145 -12.06 3.67 -5.58
C ALA A 145 -11.01 4.16 -4.58
N ILE A 146 -9.72 4.13 -4.95
CA ILE A 146 -8.66 4.71 -4.12
C ILE A 146 -8.89 6.21 -3.92
N TRP A 147 -9.17 6.97 -4.99
CA TRP A 147 -9.41 8.41 -4.88
C TRP A 147 -10.59 8.72 -3.98
N GLU A 148 -11.74 8.07 -4.17
CA GLU A 148 -12.92 8.20 -3.29
C GLU A 148 -12.57 7.99 -1.81
N VAL A 149 -11.88 6.89 -1.51
CA VAL A 149 -11.50 6.55 -0.13
C VAL A 149 -10.55 7.59 0.46
N VAL A 150 -9.54 8.00 -0.30
CA VAL A 150 -8.55 8.97 0.17
C VAL A 150 -9.18 10.34 0.41
N THR A 151 -10.16 10.75 -0.41
CA THR A 151 -10.77 12.09 -0.31
C THR A 151 -11.88 12.17 0.72
N GLU A 152 -12.79 11.20 0.76
CA GLU A 152 -14.10 11.39 1.41
C GLU A 152 -14.44 10.39 2.51
N TYR A 153 -13.92 9.15 2.44
CA TYR A 153 -14.27 8.11 3.40
C TYR A 153 -13.94 8.49 4.85
N ASN A 154 -14.92 8.39 5.75
CA ASN A 154 -14.76 8.68 7.18
C ASN A 154 -15.11 7.50 8.10
N GLY A 155 -15.46 6.35 7.50
CA GLY A 155 -15.75 5.11 8.23
C GLY A 155 -17.13 4.53 7.96
N ALA A 156 -17.94 5.16 7.10
CA ALA A 156 -19.25 4.66 6.73
C ALA A 156 -19.32 4.37 5.22
N ALA A 157 -19.94 3.25 4.85
CA ALA A 157 -20.16 2.92 3.43
C ALA A 157 -20.99 3.99 2.69
N ALA A 158 -21.82 4.74 3.42
CA ALA A 158 -22.60 5.85 2.87
C ALA A 158 -21.75 7.06 2.46
N ASP A 159 -20.48 7.11 2.86
CA ASP A 159 -19.53 8.14 2.44
C ASP A 159 -19.00 7.90 1.01
N LEU A 160 -19.18 6.70 0.47
CA LEU A 160 -18.58 6.26 -0.79
C LEU A 160 -19.61 6.39 -1.92
N ASP A 161 -19.44 7.40 -2.77
CA ASP A 161 -20.28 7.65 -3.93
C ASP A 161 -19.51 8.40 -5.03
N LEU A 162 -19.27 7.73 -6.16
CA LEU A 162 -18.67 8.40 -7.31
C LEU A 162 -19.60 9.44 -7.98
N GLY A 163 -20.87 9.50 -7.61
CA GLY A 163 -21.85 10.40 -8.22
C GLY A 163 -21.87 11.82 -7.66
N SER A 164 -21.35 12.04 -6.45
CA SER A 164 -21.46 13.32 -5.75
C SER A 164 -20.39 13.45 -4.67
N GLY A 165 -20.11 14.69 -4.25
CA GLY A 165 -19.12 14.97 -3.22
C GLY A 165 -18.02 15.90 -3.69
N THR A 166 -16.95 15.91 -2.91
CA THR A 166 -15.66 16.56 -3.18
C THR A 166 -14.97 15.88 -4.35
N PHE A 167 -15.06 14.56 -4.43
CA PHE A 167 -14.67 13.76 -5.57
C PHE A 167 -15.91 13.17 -6.22
N ALA A 168 -15.93 13.18 -7.55
CA ALA A 168 -16.97 12.50 -8.32
C ALA A 168 -16.39 12.08 -9.66
N ALA A 169 -16.94 11.03 -10.26
CA ALA A 169 -16.58 10.54 -11.57
C ALA A 169 -17.82 10.34 -12.43
N SER A 170 -17.76 10.80 -13.68
CA SER A 170 -18.89 10.78 -14.61
C SER A 170 -18.58 9.92 -15.85
N GLY A 171 -19.64 9.49 -16.54
CA GLY A 171 -19.52 8.68 -17.76
C GLY A 171 -19.21 7.19 -17.52
N LEU A 172 -19.16 6.74 -16.26
CA LEU A 172 -18.78 5.37 -15.88
C LEU A 172 -19.75 4.28 -16.37
N TYR A 173 -21.03 4.64 -16.50
CA TYR A 173 -22.14 3.74 -16.82
C TYR A 173 -22.63 3.88 -18.27
N ALA A 174 -21.99 4.72 -19.08
CA ALA A 174 -22.37 4.86 -20.48
C ALA A 174 -22.02 3.58 -21.23
N SER A 175 -23.05 2.86 -21.69
CA SER A 175 -22.93 1.64 -22.50
C SER A 175 -22.06 1.82 -23.74
N THR A 176 -21.95 3.06 -24.23
CA THR A 176 -21.12 3.44 -25.38
C THR A 176 -19.62 3.43 -25.09
N TYR A 177 -19.17 3.56 -23.84
CA TYR A 177 -17.74 3.73 -23.52
C TYR A 177 -17.12 2.52 -22.80
N HIS A 178 -17.82 1.88 -21.84
CA HIS A 178 -17.22 0.88 -20.94
C HIS A 178 -18.14 -0.31 -20.57
N GLY A 179 -19.31 -0.44 -21.21
CA GLY A 179 -20.25 -1.54 -20.93
C GLY A 179 -20.76 -1.64 -19.49
N GLY A 180 -20.58 -0.59 -18.66
CA GLY A 180 -20.92 -0.60 -17.23
C GLY A 180 -19.89 -1.29 -16.32
N GLY A 181 -18.79 -1.81 -16.87
CA GLY A 181 -17.80 -2.61 -16.12
C GLY A 181 -17.10 -1.85 -14.99
N ILE A 182 -16.83 -0.54 -15.19
CA ILE A 182 -16.17 0.28 -14.16
C ILE A 182 -17.06 0.44 -12.94
N GLY A 183 -18.32 0.86 -13.12
CA GLY A 183 -19.22 1.10 -12.00
C GLY A 183 -19.57 -0.16 -11.21
N ALA A 184 -19.72 -1.31 -11.90
CA ALA A 184 -19.89 -2.60 -11.23
C ALA A 184 -18.66 -2.95 -10.38
N ALA A 185 -17.45 -2.83 -10.94
CA ALA A 185 -16.22 -3.12 -10.20
C ALA A 185 -16.00 -2.18 -9.00
N VAL A 186 -16.34 -0.89 -9.12
CA VAL A 186 -16.31 0.06 -7.98
C VAL A 186 -17.29 -0.37 -6.89
N THR A 187 -18.51 -0.78 -7.26
CA THR A 187 -19.51 -1.25 -6.30
C THR A 187 -19.00 -2.45 -5.51
N ASP A 188 -18.38 -3.42 -6.21
CA ASP A 188 -17.78 -4.60 -5.59
C ASP A 188 -16.61 -4.22 -4.66
N LEU A 189 -15.76 -3.29 -5.08
CA LEU A 189 -14.64 -2.77 -4.30
C LEU A 189 -15.11 -2.07 -3.01
N PHE A 190 -16.10 -1.19 -3.08
CA PHE A 190 -16.66 -0.52 -1.90
C PHE A 190 -17.35 -1.50 -0.95
N GLY A 191 -18.00 -2.53 -1.48
CA GLY A 191 -18.59 -3.61 -0.68
C GLY A 191 -17.57 -4.42 0.15
N ALA A 192 -16.28 -4.34 -0.18
CA ALA A 192 -15.22 -5.03 0.54
C ALA A 192 -14.57 -4.21 1.67
N ILE A 193 -14.88 -2.92 1.79
CA ILE A 193 -14.32 -2.05 2.84
C ILE A 193 -14.95 -2.39 4.20
N GLY A 194 -14.13 -2.46 5.25
CA GLY A 194 -14.54 -2.77 6.62
C GLY A 194 -14.27 -4.21 7.04
N ILE A 195 -13.60 -5.00 6.21
CA ILE A 195 -13.19 -6.38 6.54
C ILE A 195 -11.98 -6.37 7.50
N GLY A 196 -11.13 -5.34 7.43
CA GLY A 196 -9.98 -5.18 8.33
C GLY A 196 -8.79 -6.06 7.95
N ASN A 197 -8.52 -6.20 6.66
CA ASN A 197 -7.40 -6.98 6.16
C ASN A 197 -6.08 -6.21 6.28
N GLU A 198 -5.03 -6.94 6.63
CA GLU A 198 -3.66 -6.47 6.41
C GLU A 198 -3.18 -6.92 5.03
N VAL A 199 -2.53 -6.01 4.30
CA VAL A 199 -1.85 -6.31 3.04
C VAL A 199 -0.35 -6.09 3.25
N PRO A 200 0.40 -7.13 3.63
CA PRO A 200 1.84 -7.02 3.81
C PRO A 200 2.52 -6.58 2.52
N GLY A 201 3.48 -5.67 2.63
CA GLY A 201 4.20 -5.11 1.49
C GLY A 201 3.50 -3.93 0.81
N LEU A 202 2.27 -3.57 1.19
CA LEU A 202 1.67 -2.32 0.72
C LEU A 202 2.33 -1.13 1.42
N ARG A 203 2.85 -0.19 0.62
CA ARG A 203 3.49 1.07 1.06
C ARG A 203 3.05 2.23 0.20
N ALA A 204 3.34 3.44 0.66
CA ALA A 204 3.29 4.64 -0.16
C ALA A 204 4.71 5.17 -0.41
N ILE A 205 4.93 5.74 -1.60
CA ILE A 205 6.06 6.63 -1.86
C ILE A 205 5.51 8.06 -1.94
N SER A 206 6.11 8.97 -1.18
CA SER A 206 5.60 10.32 -0.97
C SER A 206 6.60 11.40 -1.36
N ASN A 207 6.12 12.48 -1.98
CA ASN A 207 6.91 13.63 -2.36
C ASN A 207 6.09 14.93 -2.23
N PHE A 208 6.69 15.98 -1.66
CA PHE A 208 5.98 17.24 -1.45
C PHE A 208 5.58 17.98 -2.75
N ALA A 209 6.28 17.72 -3.85
CA ALA A 209 6.14 18.42 -5.13
C ALA A 209 5.68 17.52 -6.29
N ALA A 210 5.42 16.24 -6.04
CA ALA A 210 4.93 15.29 -7.01
C ALA A 210 3.94 14.29 -6.39
N GLN A 211 3.01 13.82 -7.21
CA GLN A 211 1.90 12.97 -6.81
C GLN A 211 2.34 11.69 -6.08
N ASP A 212 1.86 11.52 -4.85
CA ASP A 212 2.06 10.33 -4.02
C ASP A 212 1.47 9.06 -4.65
N GLN A 213 2.17 7.94 -4.45
CA GLN A 213 1.83 6.66 -5.08
C GLN A 213 1.81 5.51 -4.07
N LEU A 214 0.83 4.63 -4.22
CA LEU A 214 0.79 3.33 -3.56
C LEU A 214 1.57 2.31 -4.38
N VAL A 215 2.41 1.53 -3.71
CA VAL A 215 3.22 0.48 -4.33
C VAL A 215 3.11 -0.81 -3.52
N MET A 216 2.96 -1.93 -4.22
CA MET A 216 3.04 -3.25 -3.61
C MET A 216 4.47 -3.77 -3.70
N ILE A 217 5.08 -3.99 -2.55
CA ILE A 217 6.39 -4.60 -2.41
C ILE A 217 6.22 -6.12 -2.41
N PRO A 218 6.81 -6.85 -3.38
CA PRO A 218 6.76 -8.30 -3.38
C PRO A 218 7.37 -8.85 -2.10
N LEU A 219 6.61 -9.66 -1.35
CA LEU A 219 7.16 -10.32 -0.17
C LEU A 219 8.31 -11.24 -0.59
N PRO A 220 9.48 -11.17 0.08
CA PRO A 220 10.57 -12.08 -0.19
C PRO A 220 10.10 -13.53 -0.01
N ALA A 221 10.17 -14.33 -1.08
CA ALA A 221 9.85 -15.76 -1.07
C ALA A 221 10.52 -16.60 0.05
N PRO A 222 11.71 -16.25 0.60
CA PRO A 222 12.32 -17.04 1.68
C PRO A 222 11.48 -17.15 2.96
N ILE A 223 10.61 -16.18 3.25
CA ILE A 223 9.75 -16.22 4.46
C ILE A 223 8.73 -17.35 4.35
N LEU A 224 8.12 -17.52 3.17
CA LEU A 224 7.18 -18.61 2.89
C LEU A 224 7.87 -19.98 2.96
N LEU A 225 9.10 -20.10 2.45
CA LEU A 225 9.88 -21.33 2.53
C LEU A 225 10.33 -21.66 3.95
N GLY A 226 10.65 -20.65 4.78
CA GLY A 226 10.97 -20.84 6.19
C GLY A 226 9.79 -21.41 6.99
N ILE A 227 8.57 -20.90 6.76
CA ILE A 227 7.35 -21.40 7.42
C ILE A 227 7.04 -22.84 6.99
N LEU A 228 7.14 -23.14 5.69
CA LEU A 228 6.94 -24.51 5.18
C LEU A 228 8.02 -25.47 5.71
N GLY A 229 9.27 -25.02 5.80
CA GLY A 229 10.38 -25.80 6.36
C GLY A 229 10.16 -26.17 7.83
N LEU A 230 9.70 -25.23 8.65
CA LEU A 230 9.40 -25.48 10.07
C LEU A 230 8.18 -26.40 10.25
N ALA A 231 7.14 -26.25 9.42
CA ALA A 231 5.99 -27.14 9.43
C ALA A 231 6.37 -28.58 9.05
N GLY A 232 7.25 -28.74 8.06
CA GLY A 232 7.80 -30.04 7.65
C GLY A 232 8.59 -30.73 8.76
N LEU A 233 9.41 -29.99 9.50
CA LEU A 233 10.18 -30.53 10.64
C LEU A 233 9.27 -30.95 11.81
N ALA A 234 8.25 -30.15 12.14
CA ALA A 234 7.29 -30.50 13.18
C ALA A 234 6.47 -31.75 12.82
N TRP A 235 6.07 -31.90 11.56
CA TRP A 235 5.39 -33.10 11.07
C TRP A 235 6.29 -34.34 11.14
N HIS A 236 7.55 -34.21 10.73
CA HIS A 236 8.52 -35.30 10.79
C HIS A 236 8.75 -35.77 12.25
N GLN A 237 8.88 -34.85 13.21
CA GLN A 237 9.03 -35.20 14.62
C GLN A 237 7.79 -35.93 15.17
N ARG A 238 6.57 -35.51 14.78
CA ARG A 238 5.33 -36.20 15.16
C ARG A 238 5.24 -37.62 14.59
N MET A 239 5.72 -37.82 13.36
CA MET A 239 5.74 -39.15 12.73
C MET A 239 6.76 -40.08 13.40
N GLN A 240 7.90 -39.55 13.84
CA GLN A 240 8.88 -40.34 14.59
C GLN A 240 8.36 -40.78 15.96
N ALA A 241 7.68 -39.90 16.70
CA ALA A 241 7.11 -40.24 18.00
C ALA A 241 6.06 -41.37 17.93
N ARG A 242 5.32 -41.49 16.82
CA ARG A 242 4.32 -42.56 16.59
C ARG A 242 4.92 -43.93 16.26
N ARG A 243 6.20 -44.00 15.87
CA ARG A 243 6.87 -45.29 15.56
C ARG A 243 7.49 -45.96 16.80
N TYR A 244 7.44 -45.31 17.95
CA TYR A 244 8.02 -45.79 19.20
C TYR A 244 6.97 -46.26 20.22
N GLU A 245 5.78 -46.71 19.80
CA GLU A 245 4.90 -47.49 20.69
C GLU A 245 5.44 -48.92 20.81
N PRO A 246 6.00 -49.32 21.97
CA PRO A 246 6.40 -50.71 22.17
C PRO A 246 5.15 -51.58 22.22
N ALA A 247 5.15 -52.68 21.47
CA ALA A 247 4.12 -53.70 21.56
C ALA A 247 4.05 -54.20 23.01
N SER A 248 2.92 -53.97 23.66
CA SER A 248 2.64 -54.55 24.98
C SER A 248 2.34 -56.04 24.79
N GLU A 249 3.29 -56.89 25.18
CA GLU A 249 3.06 -58.32 25.50
C GLU A 249 2.65 -58.49 26.96
#